data_AF-A0A4P9YVM6-F1
#
_entry.id   AF-A0A4P9YVM6-F1
#
_cell.length_a   1.000
_cell.length_b   1.000
_cell.length_c   1.000
_cell.angle_alpha   90.00
_cell.angle_beta   90.00
_cell.angle_gamma   90.00
#
_symmetry.space_group_name_H-M   'P 1'
#
loop_
_entity.id
_entity.type
_entity.pdbx_description
1 polymer ?
#
loop_
_entity_poly.entity_id
_entity_poly.type
_entity_poly.pdbx_seq_one_letter_code
_entity_poly.pdbx_strand_id
1 'polypeptide(L)'
;VLRDGPDLPVFAHPLTASQLGLFLLDAMRTTNKKRLPFVLATFCEQQIACLITMHMQSFGIAFHRCADEIRAQVRHDGFDTSVLEIGKDDLEDFIERLHL
;
A
#
# COMPACT_ATOMS: atom_id res chain seq x y z
N VAL A 1 2.71 2.95 -7.52
CA VAL A 1 1.23 2.87 -7.63
C VAL A 1 0.89 2.13 -8.91
N LEU A 2 0.14 1.04 -8.82
CA LEU A 2 -0.34 0.26 -9.97
C LEU A 2 -1.72 0.79 -10.37
N ARG A 3 -1.79 1.55 -11.48
CA ARG A 3 -3.00 2.27 -11.94
C ARG A 3 -3.80 1.53 -13.02
N ASP A 4 -3.11 0.83 -13.91
CA ASP A 4 -3.69 0.23 -15.11
C ASP A 4 -3.02 -1.12 -15.44
N GLY A 5 -3.73 -1.98 -16.16
CA GLY A 5 -3.22 -3.25 -16.68
C GLY A 5 -4.32 -4.30 -16.84
N PRO A 6 -4.15 -5.28 -17.74
CA PRO A 6 -5.14 -6.33 -17.96
C PRO A 6 -5.41 -7.18 -16.70
N ASP A 7 -4.39 -7.35 -15.86
CA ASP A 7 -4.46 -8.16 -14.63
C ASP A 7 -4.73 -7.32 -13.37
N LEU A 8 -5.01 -6.01 -13.50
CA LEU A 8 -5.30 -5.14 -12.36
C LEU A 8 -6.41 -5.69 -11.43
N PRO A 9 -7.51 -6.28 -11.95
CA PRO A 9 -8.54 -6.88 -11.09
C PRO A 9 -8.01 -8.02 -10.21
N VAL A 10 -6.98 -8.75 -10.66
CA VAL A 10 -6.36 -9.83 -9.88
C VAL A 10 -5.63 -9.26 -8.67
N PHE A 11 -5.01 -8.09 -8.82
CA PHE A 11 -4.28 -7.38 -7.76
C PHE A 11 -5.16 -6.44 -6.95
N ALA A 12 -6.47 -6.39 -7.18
CA ALA A 12 -7.40 -5.66 -6.32
C ALA A 12 -7.59 -6.35 -4.96
N HIS A 13 -7.36 -7.67 -4.90
CA HIS A 13 -7.47 -8.44 -3.66
C HIS A 13 -6.19 -8.26 -2.80
N PRO A 14 -6.31 -7.98 -1.48
CA PRO A 14 -5.16 -7.70 -0.62
C PRO A 14 -4.07 -8.78 -0.60
N LEU A 15 -4.48 -10.07 -0.63
CA LEU A 15 -3.54 -11.20 -0.60
C LEU A 15 -2.69 -11.31 -1.87
N THR A 16 -3.28 -11.14 -3.05
CA THR A 16 -2.56 -11.23 -4.33
C THR A 16 -1.67 -10.00 -4.53
N ALA A 17 -2.14 -8.82 -4.13
CA ALA A 17 -1.33 -7.61 -4.09
C ALA A 17 -0.13 -7.75 -3.14
N SER A 18 -0.32 -8.39 -1.98
CA SER A 18 0.77 -8.65 -1.03
C SER A 18 1.81 -9.60 -1.62
N GLN A 19 1.38 -10.66 -2.30
CA GLN A 19 2.29 -11.58 -3.01
C GLN A 19 3.08 -10.86 -4.10
N LEU A 20 2.44 -9.98 -4.88
CA LEU A 20 3.13 -9.14 -5.86
C LEU A 20 4.14 -8.20 -5.18
N GLY A 21 3.77 -7.58 -4.06
CA GLY A 21 4.65 -6.71 -3.30
C GLY A 21 5.91 -7.41 -2.79
N LEU A 22 5.76 -8.63 -2.27
CA LEU A 22 6.89 -9.49 -1.87
C LEU A 22 7.78 -9.86 -3.05
N PHE A 23 7.17 -10.27 -4.17
CA PHE A 23 7.90 -10.59 -5.41
C PHE A 23 8.73 -9.39 -5.90
N LEU A 24 8.13 -8.19 -5.94
CA LEU A 24 8.82 -6.97 -6.35
C LEU A 24 9.95 -6.60 -5.40
N LEU A 25 9.74 -6.75 -4.09
CA LEU A 25 10.79 -6.54 -3.11
C LEU A 25 11.98 -7.48 -3.31
N ASP A 26 11.72 -8.76 -3.54
CA ASP A 26 12.77 -9.74 -3.80
C ASP A 26 13.52 -9.43 -5.08
N ALA A 27 12.80 -9.04 -6.15
CA ALA A 27 13.42 -8.55 -7.38
C ALA A 27 14.27 -7.30 -7.13
N MET A 28 13.79 -6.32 -6.36
CA MET A 28 14.54 -5.11 -6.04
C MET A 28 15.82 -5.39 -5.23
N ARG A 29 15.81 -6.39 -4.33
CA ARG A 29 17.00 -6.82 -3.57
C ARG A 29 18.13 -7.31 -4.49
N THR A 30 17.80 -7.91 -5.63
CA THR A 30 18.82 -8.36 -6.61
C THR A 30 19.56 -7.21 -7.29
N THR A 31 18.96 -6.01 -7.33
CA THR A 31 19.52 -4.83 -8.02
C THR A 31 20.49 -4.00 -7.16
N ASN A 32 20.79 -4.46 -5.93
CA ASN A 32 21.73 -3.85 -4.98
C ASN A 32 21.48 -2.36 -4.64
N LYS A 33 20.25 -1.86 -4.87
CA LYS A 33 19.82 -0.54 -4.40
C LYS A 33 19.56 -0.59 -2.90
N LYS A 34 19.80 0.53 -2.19
CA LYS A 34 19.54 0.68 -0.75
C LYS A 34 18.17 0.08 -0.39
N ARG A 35 18.11 -0.64 0.72
CA ARG A 35 16.85 -1.18 1.28
C ARG A 35 15.98 -0.03 1.78
N LEU A 36 15.14 0.48 0.90
CA LEU A 36 14.15 1.50 1.22
C LEU A 36 12.82 0.83 1.59
N PRO A 37 12.00 1.46 2.44
CA PRO A 37 10.63 1.02 2.65
C PRO A 37 9.88 1.01 1.31
N PHE A 38 9.12 -0.05 1.07
CA PHE A 38 8.35 -0.23 -0.15
C PHE A 38 6.86 -0.20 0.18
N VAL A 39 6.13 0.65 -0.52
CA VAL A 39 4.68 0.78 -0.42
C VAL A 39 4.07 0.50 -1.79
N LEU A 40 3.21 -0.52 -1.84
CA LEU A 40 2.46 -0.85 -3.04
C LEU A 40 1.02 -0.36 -2.87
N ALA A 41 0.59 0.55 -3.74
CA ALA A 41 -0.81 0.94 -3.89
C ALA A 41 -1.40 0.27 -5.13
N THR A 42 -2.52 -0.43 -4.97
CA THR A 42 -3.30 -1.06 -6.05
C THR A 42 -4.73 -0.52 -6.02
N PHE A 43 -5.38 -0.38 -7.18
CA PHE A 43 -6.76 0.10 -7.26
C PHE A 43 -7.75 -1.03 -7.54
N CYS A 44 -8.86 -1.02 -6.80
CA CYS A 44 -10.07 -1.78 -7.13
C CYS A 44 -11.06 -0.90 -7.92
N GLU A 45 -11.93 -1.52 -8.73
CA GLU A 45 -13.01 -0.83 -9.46
C GLU A 45 -13.95 -0.03 -8.54
N GLN A 46 -13.99 -0.36 -7.25
CA GLN A 46 -14.78 0.32 -6.21
C GLN A 46 -14.10 1.56 -5.61
N GLN A 47 -13.06 2.09 -6.27
CA GLN A 47 -12.31 3.29 -5.81
C GLN A 47 -11.58 3.09 -4.47
N ILE A 48 -11.23 1.85 -4.14
CA ILE A 48 -10.43 1.55 -2.95
C ILE A 48 -8.99 1.33 -3.40
N ALA A 49 -8.08 2.09 -2.81
CA ALA A 49 -6.65 1.86 -2.93
C ALA A 49 -6.19 0.97 -1.78
N CYS A 50 -5.62 -0.19 -2.09
CA CYS A 50 -5.00 -1.07 -1.10
C CYS A 50 -3.51 -0.74 -1.04
N LEU A 51 -3.07 -0.21 0.10
CA LEU A 51 -1.69 0.13 0.41
C LEU A 51 -1.07 -0.99 1.23
N ILE A 52 0.02 -1.55 0.73
CA ILE A 52 0.73 -2.65 1.37
C ILE A 52 2.16 -2.19 1.67
N THR A 53 2.52 -2.15 2.94
CA THR A 53 3.87 -1.80 3.37
C THR A 53 4.66 -3.08 3.58
N MET A 54 5.79 -3.21 2.89
CA MET A 54 6.65 -4.36 3.09
C MET A 54 8.01 -3.87 3.60
N HIS A 55 8.23 -4.14 4.89
CA HIS A 55 9.43 -3.88 5.69
C HIS A 55 9.52 -2.52 6.42
N MET A 56 9.00 -2.48 7.66
CA MET A 56 9.58 -1.89 8.88
C MET A 56 8.52 -1.98 10.00
N GLN A 57 8.90 -2.42 11.19
CA GLN A 57 8.00 -2.62 12.34
C GLN A 57 7.24 -1.35 12.82
N SER A 58 7.50 -0.18 12.23
CA SER A 58 6.88 1.10 12.62
C SER A 58 5.87 1.66 11.61
N PHE A 59 5.66 1.04 10.44
CA PHE A 59 4.79 1.61 9.42
C PHE A 59 3.30 1.57 9.76
N GLY A 60 2.85 0.56 10.53
CA GLY A 60 1.46 0.49 10.98
C GLY A 60 1.04 1.71 11.81
N ILE A 61 1.93 2.23 12.68
CA ILE A 61 1.66 3.44 13.48
C ILE A 61 1.69 4.69 12.59
N ALA A 62 2.65 4.79 11.67
CA ALA A 62 2.75 5.93 10.75
C ALA A 62 1.52 6.02 9.82
N PHE A 63 1.05 4.88 9.32
CA PHE A 63 -0.13 4.77 8.47
C PHE A 63 -1.40 5.15 9.23
N HIS A 64 -1.55 4.64 10.46
CA HIS A 64 -2.69 4.98 11.29
C HIS A 64 -2.73 6.48 11.62
N ARG A 65 -1.57 7.07 11.97
CA ARG A 65 -1.46 8.52 12.20
C ARG A 65 -1.78 9.34 10.94
N CYS A 66 -1.22 8.97 9.79
CA CYS A 66 -1.50 9.67 8.53
C CYS A 66 -2.99 9.58 8.16
N ALA A 67 -3.59 8.41 8.32
CA ALA A 67 -5.02 8.20 8.07
C ALA A 67 -5.91 9.03 9.00
N ASP A 68 -5.60 9.08 10.29
CA ASP A 68 -6.31 9.91 11.27
C ASP A 68 -6.19 11.41 10.95
N GLU A 69 -5.00 11.86 10.54
CA GLU A 69 -4.74 13.26 10.20
C GLU A 69 -5.52 13.73 8.98
N ILE A 70 -5.65 12.88 7.94
CA ILE A 70 -6.40 13.20 6.73
C ILE A 70 -7.89 12.83 6.83
N ARG A 71 -8.31 12.21 7.95
CA ARG A 71 -9.67 11.67 8.15
C ARG A 71 -10.11 10.71 7.03
N ALA A 72 -9.17 9.94 6.49
CA ALA A 72 -9.44 8.99 5.43
C ALA A 72 -10.38 7.88 5.93
N GLN A 73 -11.26 7.40 5.05
CA GLN A 73 -12.00 6.18 5.33
C GLN A 73 -11.07 4.99 5.22
N VAL A 74 -10.68 4.45 6.38
CA VAL A 74 -9.78 3.31 6.47
C VAL A 74 -10.51 2.06 6.94
N ARG A 75 -10.29 0.95 6.23
CA ARG A 75 -10.64 -0.40 6.70
C ARG A 75 -9.38 -1.20 6.97
N HIS A 76 -9.28 -1.70 8.20
CA HIS A 76 -8.28 -2.68 8.61
C HIS A 76 -8.94 -4.07 8.65
N ASP A 77 -9.07 -4.72 7.50
CA ASP A 77 -9.74 -6.04 7.38
C ASP A 77 -8.76 -7.23 7.36
N GLY A 78 -7.48 -6.98 7.66
CA GLY A 78 -6.41 -7.98 7.67
C GLY A 78 -5.76 -8.17 9.04
N PHE A 79 -5.35 -9.40 9.34
CA PHE A 79 -4.57 -9.74 10.55
C PHE A 79 -3.17 -9.08 10.56
N ASP A 80 -2.78 -8.46 9.45
CA ASP A 80 -1.49 -7.83 9.21
C ASP A 80 -1.67 -6.31 9.20
N THR A 81 -1.00 -5.60 10.12
CA THR A 81 -1.05 -4.12 10.25
C THR A 81 -0.39 -3.38 9.07
N SER A 82 0.05 -4.13 8.06
CA SER A 82 0.74 -3.68 6.86
C SER A 82 -0.21 -3.35 5.70
N VAL A 83 -1.51 -3.63 5.83
CA VAL A 83 -2.52 -3.41 4.79
C VAL A 83 -3.50 -2.31 5.23
N LEU A 84 -3.68 -1.32 4.36
CA LEU A 84 -4.60 -0.19 4.55
C LEU A 84 -5.45 -0.03 3.29
N GLU A 85 -6.77 -0.07 3.46
CA GLU A 85 -7.70 0.36 2.41
C GLU A 85 -7.99 1.85 2.59
N ILE A 86 -7.79 2.65 1.54
CA ILE A 86 -8.06 4.08 1.53
C ILE A 86 -8.91 4.45 0.31
N GLY A 87 -9.74 5.49 0.42
CA GLY A 87 -10.45 6.05 -0.73
C GLY A 87 -9.47 6.51 -1.81
N LYS A 88 -9.84 6.32 -3.08
CA LYS A 88 -9.03 6.73 -4.23
C LYS A 88 -8.68 8.21 -4.20
N ASP A 89 -9.63 9.04 -3.79
CA ASP A 89 -9.48 10.50 -3.74
C ASP A 89 -8.52 10.93 -2.60
N ASP A 90 -8.45 10.16 -1.51
CA ASP A 90 -7.59 10.44 -0.36
C ASP A 90 -6.15 9.92 -0.55
N LEU A 91 -5.88 9.14 -1.60
CA LEU A 91 -4.59 8.47 -1.80
C LEU A 91 -3.44 9.46 -2.04
N GLU A 92 -3.66 10.51 -2.83
CA GLU A 92 -2.62 11.50 -3.14
C GLU A 92 -2.23 12.28 -1.87
N ASP A 93 -3.22 12.78 -1.14
CA ASP A 93 -3.04 13.46 0.15
C ASP A 93 -2.33 12.56 1.18
N PHE A 94 -2.66 11.27 1.21
CA PHE A 94 -2.00 10.29 2.07
C PHE A 94 -0.52 10.12 1.72
N ILE A 95 -0.19 9.97 0.43
CA ILE A 95 1.20 9.80 -0.02
C ILE A 95 2.03 11.05 0.29
N GLU A 96 1.47 12.25 0.14
CA GLU A 96 2.15 13.49 0.50
C GLU A 96 2.49 13.53 2.00
N ARG A 97 1.55 13.15 2.86
CA ARG A 97 1.75 13.12 4.31
C ARG A 97 2.68 12.02 4.78
N LEU A 98 2.72 10.88 4.09
CA LEU A 98 3.60 9.78 4.42
C LEU A 98 5.09 10.10 4.16
N HIS A 99 5.38 11.04 3.26
CA HIS A 99 6.74 11.48 2.96
C HIS A 99 7.32 12.50 3.96
N LEU A 100 6.49 13.05 4.86
CA LEU A 100 6.88 14.00 5.91
C LEU A 100 7.31 13.29 7.20
#